data_AF-A0A6L7Q2K6-F1
#
_entry.id   AF-A0A6L7Q2K6-F1
#
_cell.length_a   1.000
_cell.length_b   1.000
_cell.length_c   1.000
_cell.angle_alpha   90.00
_cell.angle_beta   90.00
_cell.angle_gamma   90.00
#
_symmetry.space_group_name_H-M   'P 1'
#
loop_
_entity.id
_entity.type
_entity.pdbx_description
1 polymer ?
#
loop_
_entity_poly.entity_id
_entity_poly.type
_entity_poly.pdbx_seq_one_letter_code
_entity_poly.pdbx_strand_id
1 'polypeptide(L)'
;MSHHYDDHDHDKLLRWRDDLRAASVADGDFPAMALFLVKPQATGSHEIFRRYRTEFEQRNAGFANLVIFGMHGVSATVRSLLAQTGLSESDLPVMMLAPADEPASVIAVNLPAGESLEGGDDPNGDGTCDYLAPWQDVLDRIRITKRGRPLRLMGVQGRKLDGPDLRELAATALASSPS
;
A
#
# COMPACT_ATOMS: atom_id res chain seq x y z
N MET A 1 19.69 1.28 -18.99
CA MET A 1 19.87 0.84 -17.59
C MET A 1 18.53 0.83 -16.87
N SER A 2 17.57 0.05 -17.38
CA SER A 2 16.16 -0.01 -16.91
C SER A 2 15.73 -1.44 -16.54
N HIS A 3 16.37 -2.47 -17.11
CA HIS A 3 16.00 -3.88 -16.90
C HIS A 3 15.98 -4.34 -15.45
N HIS A 4 16.92 -3.90 -14.60
CA HIS A 4 17.08 -4.51 -13.28
C HIS A 4 15.91 -4.26 -12.32
N TYR A 5 15.26 -3.09 -12.38
CA TYR A 5 14.11 -2.81 -11.52
C TYR A 5 12.78 -3.31 -12.11
N ASP A 6 12.69 -3.45 -13.44
CA ASP A 6 11.55 -4.07 -14.11
C ASP A 6 11.45 -5.54 -13.72
N ASP A 7 12.54 -6.30 -13.87
CA ASP A 7 12.61 -7.72 -13.50
C ASP A 7 12.29 -7.91 -12.01
N HIS A 8 12.90 -7.09 -11.14
CA HIS A 8 12.69 -7.16 -9.69
C HIS A 8 11.22 -6.92 -9.29
N ASP A 9 10.58 -5.89 -9.85
CA ASP A 9 9.18 -5.61 -9.54
C ASP A 9 8.24 -6.62 -10.22
N HIS A 10 8.60 -7.18 -11.38
CA HIS A 10 7.85 -8.25 -12.03
C HIS A 10 7.84 -9.54 -11.19
N ASP A 11 9.01 -10.01 -10.76
CA ASP A 11 9.16 -11.19 -9.88
C ASP A 11 8.39 -11.00 -8.56
N LYS A 12 8.47 -9.79 -8.02
CA LYS A 12 7.72 -9.41 -6.81
C LYS A 12 6.21 -9.46 -7.04
N LEU A 13 5.73 -9.02 -8.20
CA LEU A 13 4.30 -9.06 -8.56
C LEU A 13 3.82 -10.50 -8.75
N LEU A 14 4.63 -11.36 -9.39
CA LEU A 14 4.35 -12.80 -9.51
C LEU A 14 4.18 -13.44 -8.13
N ARG A 15 5.15 -13.24 -7.23
CA ARG A 15 5.09 -13.74 -5.85
C ARG A 15 3.87 -13.20 -5.11
N TRP A 16 3.58 -11.90 -5.22
CA TRP A 16 2.46 -11.28 -4.53
C TRP A 16 1.12 -11.85 -4.98
N ARG A 17 0.92 -12.03 -6.30
CA ARG A 17 -0.27 -12.70 -6.84
C ARG A 17 -0.43 -14.11 -6.28
N ASP A 18 0.65 -14.89 -6.23
CA ASP A 18 0.59 -16.28 -5.78
C ASP A 18 0.27 -16.36 -4.27
N ASP A 19 0.86 -15.49 -3.47
CA ASP A 19 0.56 -15.39 -2.03
C ASP A 19 -0.89 -14.90 -1.80
N LEU A 20 -1.40 -13.95 -2.61
CA LEU A 20 -2.80 -13.50 -2.56
C LEU A 20 -3.81 -14.61 -2.89
N ARG A 21 -3.44 -15.56 -3.77
CA ARG A 21 -4.24 -16.73 -4.14
C ARG A 21 -4.19 -17.82 -3.08
N ALA A 22 -3.03 -18.03 -2.47
CA ALA A 22 -2.84 -19.02 -1.41
C ALA A 22 -3.44 -18.56 -0.08
N ALA A 23 -3.53 -17.25 0.16
CA ALA A 23 -4.12 -16.69 1.36
C ALA A 23 -5.63 -17.01 1.43
N SER A 24 -6.00 -17.96 2.29
CA SER A 24 -7.39 -18.09 2.69
C SER A 24 -7.76 -16.89 3.57
N VAL A 25 -9.01 -16.43 3.48
CA VAL A 25 -9.54 -15.37 4.36
C VAL A 25 -9.43 -15.77 5.85
N ALA A 26 -9.22 -17.07 6.13
CA ALA A 26 -9.09 -17.64 7.46
C ALA A 26 -7.63 -17.70 7.99
N ASP A 27 -6.62 -17.59 7.13
CA ASP A 27 -5.21 -17.84 7.52
C ASP A 27 -4.42 -16.58 7.93
N GLY A 28 -5.01 -15.39 7.79
CA GLY A 28 -4.39 -14.12 8.16
C GLY A 28 -5.18 -13.41 9.26
N ASP A 29 -4.58 -13.25 10.44
CA ASP A 29 -5.13 -12.44 11.54
C ASP A 29 -5.12 -10.93 11.26
N PHE A 30 -4.67 -10.56 10.06
CA PHE A 30 -4.42 -9.20 9.69
C PHE A 30 -5.61 -8.58 8.95
N PRO A 31 -6.11 -7.41 9.39
CA PRO A 31 -7.43 -6.93 8.96
C PRO A 31 -7.42 -6.18 7.61
N ALA A 32 -6.28 -6.15 6.89
CA ALA A 32 -6.14 -5.41 5.64
C ALA A 32 -5.13 -6.02 4.65
N MET A 33 -5.22 -5.54 3.40
CA MET A 33 -4.19 -5.66 2.38
C MET A 33 -3.75 -4.26 1.96
N ALA A 34 -2.45 -4.01 1.88
CA ALA A 34 -1.85 -2.73 1.56
C ALA A 34 -0.80 -2.88 0.45
N LEU A 35 -0.93 -2.06 -0.60
CA LEU A 35 -0.04 -1.97 -1.75
C LEU A 35 0.56 -0.57 -1.80
N PHE A 36 1.89 -0.47 -1.70
CA PHE A 36 2.61 0.79 -1.82
C PHE A 36 3.21 0.91 -3.23
N LEU A 37 2.91 2.02 -3.91
CA LEU A 37 3.57 2.42 -5.14
C LEU A 37 4.36 3.69 -4.87
N VAL A 38 5.68 3.62 -5.02
CA VAL A 38 6.60 4.71 -4.64
C VAL A 38 7.55 5.08 -5.77
N LYS A 39 8.33 6.14 -5.54
CA LYS A 39 9.49 6.52 -6.36
C LYS A 39 10.76 6.42 -5.48
N PRO A 40 11.95 6.16 -6.05
CA PRO A 40 13.18 5.99 -5.25
C PRO A 40 13.48 7.13 -4.29
N GLN A 41 13.19 8.36 -4.70
CA GLN A 41 13.42 9.58 -3.92
C GLN A 41 12.36 9.83 -2.82
N ALA A 42 11.28 9.04 -2.77
CA ALA A 42 10.18 9.22 -1.82
C ALA A 42 10.51 8.65 -0.44
N THR A 43 11.52 9.23 0.23
CA THR A 43 12.05 8.75 1.51
C THR A 43 10.99 8.67 2.60
N GLY A 44 10.12 9.68 2.73
CA GLY A 44 8.99 9.64 3.66
C GLY A 44 8.03 8.45 3.41
N SER A 45 7.74 8.12 2.16
CA SER A 45 6.91 6.95 1.82
C SER A 45 7.59 5.62 2.16
N HIS A 46 8.91 5.53 1.99
CA HIS A 46 9.68 4.36 2.40
C HIS A 46 9.68 4.20 3.93
N GLU A 47 9.75 5.29 4.68
CA GLU A 47 9.62 5.28 6.15
C GLU A 47 8.22 4.84 6.59
N ILE A 48 7.16 5.34 5.95
CA ILE A 48 5.78 4.91 6.23
C ILE A 48 5.64 3.41 5.96
N PHE A 49 6.15 2.92 4.83
CA PHE A 49 6.13 1.49 4.53
C PHE A 49 6.83 0.66 5.63
N ARG A 50 7.96 1.13 6.16
CA ARG A 50 8.65 0.44 7.28
C ARG A 50 7.79 0.41 8.53
N ARG A 51 7.07 1.49 8.87
CA ARG A 51 6.14 1.52 10.01
C ARG A 51 5.01 0.52 9.83
N TYR A 52 4.41 0.46 8.64
CA TYR A 52 3.41 -0.55 8.29
C TYR A 52 4.01 -1.95 8.42
N ARG A 53 5.17 -2.20 7.81
CA ARG A 53 5.82 -3.51 7.87
C ARG A 53 6.05 -3.99 9.30
N THR A 54 6.51 -3.11 10.20
CA THR A 54 6.68 -3.46 11.62
C THR A 54 5.36 -3.90 12.27
N GLU A 55 4.27 -3.17 12.06
CA GLU A 55 2.96 -3.56 12.60
C GLU A 55 2.42 -4.86 11.99
N PHE A 56 2.68 -5.07 10.70
CA PHE A 56 2.28 -6.26 9.95
C PHE A 56 3.04 -7.49 10.44
N GLU A 57 4.37 -7.41 10.58
CA GLU A 57 5.22 -8.48 11.10
C GLU A 57 4.87 -8.87 12.54
N GLN A 58 4.59 -7.89 13.42
CA GLN A 58 4.14 -8.14 14.80
C GLN A 58 2.83 -8.93 14.89
N ARG A 59 2.03 -8.90 13.83
CA ARG A 59 0.73 -9.60 13.72
C ARG A 59 0.81 -10.82 12.81
N ASN A 60 2.02 -11.28 12.49
CA ASN A 60 2.27 -12.43 11.61
C ASN A 60 1.63 -12.27 10.23
N ALA A 61 1.52 -11.03 9.73
CA ALA A 61 1.02 -10.77 8.40
C ALA A 61 2.06 -11.22 7.35
N GLY A 62 1.56 -11.82 6.29
CA GLY A 62 2.40 -12.32 5.19
C GLY A 62 2.61 -11.28 4.09
N PHE A 63 3.34 -11.70 3.07
CA PHE A 63 3.60 -10.90 1.88
C PHE A 63 2.31 -10.61 1.07
N ALA A 64 1.27 -11.44 1.21
CA ALA A 64 -0.07 -11.16 0.69
C ALA A 64 -0.68 -9.87 1.27
N ASN A 65 -0.36 -9.53 2.53
CA ASN A 65 -0.97 -8.41 3.23
C ASN A 65 -0.26 -7.08 2.93
N LEU A 66 1.04 -7.08 2.67
CA LEU A 66 1.81 -5.86 2.50
C LEU A 66 2.91 -6.01 1.46
N VAL A 67 2.88 -5.14 0.44
CA VAL A 67 3.88 -5.11 -0.63
C VAL A 67 4.22 -3.69 -1.04
N ILE A 68 5.43 -3.49 -1.57
CA ILE A 68 5.92 -2.22 -2.11
C ILE A 68 6.61 -2.41 -3.47
N PHE A 69 6.25 -1.56 -4.43
CA PHE A 69 6.85 -1.48 -5.77
C PHE A 69 7.41 -0.09 -6.05
N GLY A 70 8.39 0.00 -6.94
CA GLY A 70 8.95 1.28 -7.36
C GLY A 70 10.11 1.81 -6.50
N MET A 71 10.63 1.01 -5.57
CA MET A 71 11.74 1.42 -4.68
C MET A 71 13.03 1.77 -5.44
N HIS A 72 13.21 1.21 -6.64
CA HIS A 72 14.42 1.38 -7.47
C HIS A 72 14.17 2.14 -8.79
N GLY A 73 12.91 2.46 -9.11
CA GLY A 73 12.51 3.17 -10.32
C GLY A 73 11.05 2.90 -10.64
N VAL A 74 10.43 3.72 -11.50
CA VAL A 74 9.05 3.46 -11.97
C VAL A 74 9.10 2.37 -13.04
N SER A 75 8.84 1.13 -12.64
CA SER A 75 8.84 -0.06 -13.48
C SER A 75 7.61 -0.18 -14.39
N ALA A 76 7.68 -1.03 -15.40
CA ALA A 76 6.51 -1.44 -16.19
C ALA A 76 5.39 -2.00 -15.29
N THR A 77 5.76 -2.78 -14.27
CA THR A 77 4.86 -3.28 -13.21
C THR A 77 4.13 -2.13 -12.50
N VAL A 78 4.85 -1.10 -12.05
CA VAL A 78 4.24 0.08 -11.38
C VAL A 78 3.29 0.79 -12.34
N ARG A 79 3.68 1.03 -13.59
CA ARG A 79 2.82 1.67 -14.60
C ARG A 79 1.55 0.86 -14.87
N SER A 80 1.70 -0.46 -14.95
CA SER A 80 0.57 -1.36 -15.13
C SER A 80 -0.39 -1.31 -13.94
N LEU A 81 0.10 -1.34 -12.71
CA LEU A 81 -0.75 -1.23 -11.50
C LEU A 81 -1.48 0.12 -11.43
N LEU A 82 -0.82 1.22 -11.81
CA LEU A 82 -1.46 2.54 -11.91
C LEU A 82 -2.58 2.55 -12.97
N ALA A 83 -2.31 2.05 -14.17
CA ALA A 83 -3.28 2.03 -15.27
C ALA A 83 -4.54 1.25 -14.91
N GLN A 84 -4.41 0.08 -14.27
CA GLN A 84 -5.54 -0.77 -13.88
C GLN A 84 -6.42 -0.16 -12.78
N THR A 85 -5.93 0.87 -12.08
CA THR A 85 -6.65 1.55 -10.99
C THR A 85 -7.12 2.96 -11.37
N GLY A 86 -6.92 3.37 -12.63
CA GLY A 86 -7.20 4.73 -13.08
C GLY A 86 -6.28 5.79 -12.46
N LEU A 87 -5.18 5.37 -11.83
CA LEU A 87 -4.14 6.24 -11.30
C LEU A 87 -3.07 6.52 -12.37
N SER A 88 -2.25 7.51 -12.10
CA SER A 88 -1.20 8.02 -12.98
C SER A 88 0.12 8.21 -12.22
N GLU A 89 1.23 8.42 -12.93
CA GLU A 89 2.53 8.66 -12.28
C GLU A 89 2.57 9.94 -11.43
N SER A 90 1.63 10.89 -11.63
CA SER A 90 1.46 12.07 -10.77
C SER A 90 0.78 11.77 -9.44
N ASP A 91 0.14 10.61 -9.30
CA ASP A 91 -0.43 10.17 -8.03
C ASP A 91 0.64 9.56 -7.10
N LEU A 92 1.83 9.26 -7.63
CA LEU A 92 2.93 8.70 -6.84
C LEU A 92 3.57 9.75 -5.91
N PRO A 93 3.88 9.39 -4.65
CA PRO A 93 3.70 8.06 -4.05
C PRO A 93 2.28 7.85 -3.48
N VAL A 94 1.78 6.62 -3.56
CA VAL A 94 0.42 6.27 -3.15
C VAL A 94 0.39 4.92 -2.44
N MET A 95 -0.45 4.81 -1.40
CA MET A 95 -0.82 3.55 -0.76
C MET A 95 -2.25 3.21 -1.17
N MET A 96 -2.44 2.02 -1.72
CA MET A 96 -3.76 1.41 -1.90
C MET A 96 -4.03 0.44 -0.76
N LEU A 97 -5.25 0.46 -0.23
CA LEU A 97 -5.63 -0.32 0.93
C LEU A 97 -7.03 -0.91 0.74
N ALA A 98 -7.20 -2.18 1.10
CA ALA A 98 -8.50 -2.83 1.20
C ALA A 98 -8.65 -3.55 2.55
N PRO A 99 -9.82 -3.47 3.21
CA PRO A 99 -10.13 -4.37 4.32
C PRO A 99 -10.08 -5.83 3.87
N ALA A 100 -9.59 -6.73 4.73
CA ALA A 100 -9.47 -8.15 4.40
C ALA A 100 -10.85 -8.81 4.16
N ASP A 101 -11.90 -8.33 4.85
CA ASP A 101 -13.27 -8.81 4.73
C ASP A 101 -14.06 -8.15 3.57
N GLU A 102 -13.55 -7.04 3.04
CA GLU A 102 -14.14 -6.30 1.93
C GLU A 102 -13.07 -5.96 0.88
N PRO A 103 -12.49 -6.97 0.20
CA PRO A 103 -11.32 -6.77 -0.67
C PRO A 103 -11.58 -5.81 -1.85
N ALA A 104 -12.83 -5.67 -2.30
CA ALA A 104 -13.24 -4.75 -3.35
C ALA A 104 -13.34 -3.28 -2.88
N SER A 105 -13.33 -3.01 -1.57
CA SER A 105 -13.41 -1.67 -1.00
C SER A 105 -12.03 -1.00 -0.96
N VAL A 106 -11.42 -0.80 -2.13
CA VAL A 106 -10.07 -0.22 -2.26
C VAL A 106 -10.12 1.30 -2.12
N ILE A 107 -9.26 1.83 -1.24
CA ILE A 107 -8.98 3.27 -1.15
C ILE A 107 -7.53 3.55 -1.50
N ALA A 108 -7.29 4.65 -2.22
CA ALA A 108 -5.96 5.18 -2.49
C ALA A 108 -5.69 6.40 -1.61
N VAL A 109 -4.59 6.36 -0.88
CA VAL A 109 -4.10 7.42 0.02
C VAL A 109 -2.78 7.94 -0.52
N ASN A 110 -2.73 9.23 -0.86
CA ASN A 110 -1.48 9.86 -1.28
C ASN A 110 -0.51 9.90 -0.10
N LEU A 111 0.75 9.59 -0.39
CA LEU A 111 1.84 9.56 0.59
C LEU A 111 2.76 10.77 0.40
N PRO A 112 3.51 11.18 1.44
CA PRO A 112 4.54 12.20 1.31
C PRO A 112 5.69 11.72 0.41
N ALA A 113 6.08 12.58 -0.54
CA ALA A 113 7.20 12.35 -1.45
C ALA A 113 8.57 12.83 -0.92
N GLY A 114 8.61 13.60 0.18
CA GLY A 114 9.79 14.35 0.67
C GLY A 114 10.46 13.80 1.94
N GLU A 115 11.50 14.51 2.40
CA GLU A 115 12.43 14.11 3.48
C GLU A 115 11.78 14.07 4.87
N SER A 116 11.95 12.90 5.48
CA SER A 116 11.67 12.48 6.87
C SER A 116 10.33 12.86 7.50
N LEU A 117 9.67 11.86 8.07
CA LEU A 117 8.49 12.05 8.93
C LEU A 117 8.83 12.74 10.26
N GLU A 118 10.12 12.93 10.55
CA GLU A 118 10.62 13.68 11.70
C GLU A 118 10.76 15.16 11.31
N GLY A 119 9.91 16.01 11.88
CA GLY A 119 9.88 17.45 11.54
C GLY A 119 8.64 17.88 10.78
N GLY A 120 7.49 17.23 11.01
CA GLY A 120 6.23 17.92 10.75
C GLY A 120 6.24 19.22 11.55
N ASP A 121 6.33 20.36 10.85
CA ASP A 121 6.09 21.68 11.42
C ASP A 121 4.71 21.64 12.05
N ASP A 122 4.69 21.38 13.35
CA ASP A 122 3.60 21.79 14.19
C ASP A 122 3.68 23.31 14.26
N PRO A 123 2.75 24.06 13.63
CA PRO A 123 2.76 25.51 13.69
C PRO A 123 2.63 26.04 15.13
N ASN A 124 2.26 25.19 16.10
CA ASN A 124 2.10 25.51 17.51
C ASN A 124 3.19 24.91 18.43
N GLY A 125 4.04 24.00 17.92
CA GLY A 125 5.11 23.36 18.69
C GLY A 125 4.66 22.61 19.95
N ASP A 126 3.39 22.19 20.04
CA ASP A 126 2.79 21.48 21.16
C ASP A 126 2.69 19.95 20.97
N GLY A 127 3.11 19.45 19.81
CA GLY A 127 3.09 18.05 19.42
C GLY A 127 1.71 17.53 19.01
N THR A 128 0.71 18.40 18.83
CA THR A 128 -0.65 18.00 18.43
C THR A 128 -0.98 18.43 17.00
N CYS A 129 -0.77 17.52 16.04
CA CYS A 129 -1.37 17.67 14.72
C CYS A 129 -2.89 17.47 14.83
N ASP A 130 -3.68 18.55 14.76
CA ASP A 130 -5.16 18.54 14.80
C ASP A 130 -5.82 17.69 13.69
N TYR A 131 -5.05 17.24 12.68
CA TYR A 131 -5.47 16.23 11.72
C TYR A 131 -4.34 15.20 11.54
N LEU A 132 -4.60 13.95 11.94
CA LEU A 132 -3.69 12.85 11.61
C LEU A 132 -3.58 12.72 10.08
N ALA A 133 -2.35 12.61 9.57
CA ALA A 133 -2.14 12.30 8.16
C ALA A 133 -2.91 11.01 7.80
N PRO A 134 -3.53 10.90 6.62
CA PRO A 134 -4.48 9.81 6.38
C PRO A 134 -3.87 8.40 6.45
N TRP A 135 -2.59 8.26 6.12
CA TRP A 135 -1.84 7.01 6.31
C TRP A 135 -1.63 6.68 7.81
N GLN A 136 -1.48 7.68 8.67
CA GLN A 136 -1.31 7.49 10.11
C GLN A 136 -2.64 7.06 10.74
N ASP A 137 -3.76 7.68 10.35
CA ASP A 137 -5.11 7.27 10.76
C ASP A 137 -5.37 5.79 10.41
N VAL A 138 -5.05 5.37 9.19
CA VAL A 138 -5.15 3.96 8.79
C VAL A 138 -4.30 3.05 9.68
N LEU A 139 -3.04 3.41 9.93
CA LEU A 139 -2.14 2.61 10.75
C LEU A 139 -2.65 2.47 12.19
N ASP A 140 -3.17 3.55 12.77
CA ASP A 140 -3.73 3.54 14.13
C ASP A 140 -5.02 2.72 14.21
N ARG A 141 -5.86 2.76 13.18
CA ARG A 141 -7.03 1.88 13.07
C ARG A 141 -6.63 0.41 12.97
N ILE A 142 -5.59 0.08 12.20
CA ILE A 142 -5.02 -1.27 12.14
C ILE A 142 -4.56 -1.69 13.55
N ARG A 143 -3.83 -0.82 14.27
CA ARG A 143 -3.33 -1.07 15.62
C ARG A 143 -4.42 -1.41 16.63
N ILE A 144 -5.56 -0.73 16.59
CA ILE A 144 -6.65 -1.01 17.52
C ILE A 144 -7.59 -2.12 17.05
N THR A 145 -7.53 -2.52 15.77
CA THR A 145 -8.37 -3.58 15.23
C THR A 145 -7.93 -4.93 15.81
N LYS A 146 -8.86 -5.59 16.49
CA LYS A 146 -8.66 -6.91 17.10
C LYS A 146 -8.77 -8.01 16.04
N ARG A 147 -8.10 -9.14 16.29
CA ARG A 147 -8.22 -10.35 15.47
C ARG A 147 -9.68 -10.72 15.21
N GLY A 148 -10.02 -11.03 13.96
CA GLY A 148 -11.37 -11.39 13.52
C GLY A 148 -12.37 -10.23 13.52
N ARG A 149 -11.94 -9.00 13.81
CA ARG A 149 -12.76 -7.80 13.61
C ARG A 149 -12.42 -7.15 12.28
N PRO A 150 -13.43 -6.65 11.57
CA PRO A 150 -13.22 -6.00 10.29
C PRO A 150 -12.60 -4.61 10.46
N LEU A 151 -11.71 -4.23 9.55
CA LEU A 151 -11.13 -2.88 9.52
C LEU A 151 -12.18 -1.90 9.02
N ARG A 152 -12.37 -0.78 9.72
CA ARG A 152 -13.31 0.27 9.32
C ARG A 152 -12.57 1.48 8.78
N LEU A 153 -12.69 1.69 7.47
CA LEU A 153 -12.04 2.80 6.76
C LEU A 153 -12.96 4.00 6.52
N MET A 154 -14.20 3.97 7.03
CA MET A 154 -15.12 5.10 6.91
C MET A 154 -14.50 6.37 7.52
N GLY A 155 -14.49 7.46 6.77
CA GLY A 155 -13.91 8.74 7.19
C GLY A 155 -12.40 8.85 7.03
N VAL A 156 -11.68 7.81 6.58
CA VAL A 156 -10.29 7.96 6.14
C VAL A 156 -10.28 8.82 4.89
N GLN A 157 -9.45 9.87 4.88
CA GLN A 157 -9.28 10.71 3.70
C GLN A 157 -8.50 9.93 2.62
N GLY A 158 -9.13 9.71 1.49
CA GLY A 158 -8.54 9.01 0.36
C GLY A 158 -9.50 8.98 -0.83
N ARG A 159 -8.99 8.55 -1.98
CA ARG A 159 -9.78 8.35 -3.19
C ARG A 159 -10.30 6.91 -3.20
N LYS A 160 -11.62 6.72 -3.21
CA LYS A 160 -12.19 5.41 -3.49
C LYS A 160 -11.86 5.04 -4.93
N LEU A 161 -11.35 3.84 -5.15
CA LEU A 161 -11.08 3.34 -6.49
C LEU A 161 -12.26 2.49 -6.94
N ASP A 162 -12.85 2.86 -8.07
CA ASP A 162 -13.83 2.01 -8.76
C ASP A 162 -13.02 1.07 -9.66
N GLY A 163 -12.83 -0.17 -9.22
CA GLY A 163 -11.91 -1.09 -9.89
C GLY A 163 -11.90 -2.49 -9.30
N PRO A 164 -11.02 -3.37 -9.82
CA PRO A 164 -10.83 -4.71 -9.29
C PRO A 164 -10.37 -4.66 -7.83
N ASP A 165 -10.67 -5.71 -7.07
CA ASP A 165 -10.00 -5.91 -5.79
C ASP A 165 -8.48 -6.09 -5.99
N LEU A 166 -7.70 -6.07 -4.90
CA LEU A 166 -6.25 -6.19 -5.00
C LEU A 166 -5.77 -7.53 -5.60
N ARG A 167 -6.58 -8.61 -5.53
CA ARG A 167 -6.25 -9.91 -6.12
C ARG A 167 -6.41 -9.89 -7.64
N GLU A 168 -7.53 -9.35 -8.10
CA GLU A 168 -7.79 -9.13 -9.52
C GLU A 168 -6.79 -8.13 -10.09
N LEU A 169 -6.49 -7.05 -9.38
CA LEU A 169 -5.47 -6.06 -9.76
C LEU A 169 -4.12 -6.71 -10.03
N ALA A 170 -3.65 -7.56 -9.11
CA ALA A 170 -2.37 -8.26 -9.28
C ALA A 170 -2.37 -9.18 -10.52
N ALA A 171 -3.47 -9.89 -10.77
CA ALA A 171 -3.60 -10.77 -11.93
C ALA A 171 -3.62 -9.99 -13.26
N THR A 172 -4.42 -8.92 -13.34
CA THR A 172 -4.55 -8.12 -14.56
C THR A 172 -3.27 -7.35 -14.85
N ALA A 173 -2.61 -6.82 -13.81
CA ALA A 173 -1.35 -6.11 -13.97
C ALA A 173 -0.23 -7.02 -14.50
N LEU A 174 -0.20 -8.30 -14.12
CA LEU A 174 0.74 -9.27 -14.69
C LEU A 174 0.46 -9.55 -16.16
N ALA A 175 -0.82 -9.66 -16.54
CA ALA A 175 -1.22 -9.91 -17.92
C ALA A 175 -0.89 -8.72 -18.86
N SER A 176 -0.85 -7.49 -18.32
CA SER A 176 -0.55 -6.28 -19.09
C SER A 176 0.88 -5.76 -18.96
N SER A 177 1.71 -6.33 -18.09
CA SER A 177 3.12 -5.96 -17.98
C SER A 177 3.95 -6.70 -19.02
N PRO A 178 4.67 -6.01 -19.92
CA PRO A 178 5.57 -6.68 -20.87
C PRO A 178 6.65 -7.46 -20.10
N SER A 179 6.89 -8.71 -20.51
CA SER A 179 8.01 -9.54 -20.04
C SER A 179 9.34 -9.07 -20.61
#